data_AF-A0A7Z0N722-F1
#
_entry.id   AF-A0A7Z0N722-F1
#
_cell.length_a   1.000
_cell.length_b   1.000
_cell.length_c   1.000
_cell.angle_alpha   90.00
_cell.angle_beta   90.00
_cell.angle_gamma   90.00
#
_symmetry.space_group_name_H-M   'P 1'
#
loop_
_entity.id
_entity.type
_entity.pdbx_description
1 polymer ?
#
loop_
_entity_poly.entity_id
_entity_poly.type
_entity_poly.pdbx_seq_one_letter_code
_entity_poly.pdbx_strand_id
1 'polypeptide(L)' 'MTFISHAIEVALTRLTEELIANHAHRADTVVCAQGTFYRAEVRLVPIKANELAQHLAE' A
#
# COMPACT_ATOMS: atom_id res chain seq x y z
N MET A 1 16.67 -0.09 -1.51
CA MET A 1 15.91 0.75 -0.55
C MET A 1 15.12 1.83 -1.28
N THR A 2 13.85 1.56 -1.53
CA THR A 2 12.88 2.61 -1.87
C THR A 2 12.68 3.45 -0.61
N PHE A 3 13.04 4.73 -0.64
CA PHE A 3 12.83 5.64 0.49
C PHE A 3 11.33 5.87 0.65
N ILE A 4 10.68 5.07 1.49
CA ILE A 4 9.32 5.32 1.95
C ILE A 4 9.46 6.18 3.20
N SER A 5 8.95 7.42 3.15
CA SER A 5 8.97 8.27 4.33
C SER A 5 8.07 7.67 5.41
N HIS A 6 8.41 7.90 6.69
CA HIS A 6 7.59 7.43 7.82
C HIS A 6 6.11 7.86 7.69
N ALA A 7 5.85 9.03 7.11
CA ALA A 7 4.49 9.49 6.82
C ALA A 7 3.74 8.58 5.84
N ILE A 8 4.42 8.05 4.82
CA ILE A 8 3.83 7.10 3.87
C ILE A 8 3.61 5.74 4.54
N GLU A 9 4.53 5.26 5.39
CA GLU A 9 4.31 4.02 6.15
C GLU A 9 3.05 4.11 7.03
N VAL A 10 2.91 5.20 7.79
CA VAL A 10 1.72 5.44 8.64
C VAL A 10 0.45 5.52 7.79
N ALA A 11 0.49 6.21 6.65
CA ALA A 11 -0.66 6.30 5.74
C ALA A 11 -1.05 4.93 5.16
N LEU A 12 -0.07 4.11 4.75
CA LEU A 12 -0.31 2.76 4.24
C LEU A 12 -0.90 1.84 5.31
N THR A 13 -0.43 1.93 6.56
CA THR A 13 -1.01 1.16 7.68
C THR A 13 -2.48 1.51 7.89
N ARG A 14 -2.82 2.80 7.95
CA ARG A 14 -4.22 3.24 8.13
C ARG A 14 -5.12 2.81 6.97
N LEU A 15 -4.65 2.99 5.73
CA LEU A 15 -5.39 2.55 4.55
C LEU A 15 -5.61 1.03 4.57
N THR A 16 -4.63 0.26 5.03
CA THR A 16 -4.73 -1.19 5.17
C THR A 16 -5.81 -1.57 6.19
N GLU A 17 -5.82 -0.92 7.35
CA GLU A 17 -6.84 -1.13 8.40
C GLU A 17 -8.25 -0.81 7.88
N GLU A 18 -8.42 0.32 7.18
CA GLU A 18 -9.71 0.70 6.59
C GLU A 18 -10.18 -0.30 5.53
N LEU A 19 -9.29 -0.76 4.66
CA LEU A 19 -9.62 -1.75 3.64
C LEU A 19 -10.07 -3.08 4.27
N ILE A 20 -9.35 -3.55 5.29
CA ILE A 20 -9.70 -4.78 6.02
C ILE A 20 -11.07 -4.62 6.72
N ALA A 21 -11.32 -3.48 7.37
CA ALA A 21 -12.59 -3.19 8.04
C ALA A 21 -13.78 -3.19 7.06
N ASN A 22 -13.55 -2.83 5.80
CA ASN A 22 -14.55 -2.81 4.74
C ASN A 22 -14.57 -4.10 3.88
N HIS A 23 -13.88 -5.17 4.30
CA HIS A 23 -13.75 -6.42 3.52
C HIS A 23 -13.25 -6.20 2.09
N ALA A 24 -12.40 -5.20 1.89
CA ALA A 24 -11.82 -4.85 0.61
C ALA A 24 -10.31 -5.15 0.59
N HIS A 25 -9.78 -5.48 -0.58
CA HIS A 25 -8.35 -5.72 -0.80
C HIS A 25 -7.74 -4.79 -1.87
N ARG A 26 -8.51 -3.77 -2.29
CA ARG A 26 -8.09 -2.81 -3.31
C ARG A 26 -8.65 -1.44 -2.98
N ALA A 27 -7.80 -0.43 -3.09
CA ALA A 27 -8.18 0.97 -3.20
C ALA A 27 -7.63 1.52 -4.52
N ASP A 28 -8.40 2.35 -5.20
CA ASP A 28 -7.93 3.13 -6.34
C ASP A 28 -8.34 4.60 -6.23
N THR A 29 -7.46 5.48 -6.69
CA THR A 29 -7.65 6.92 -6.65
C THR A 29 -6.94 7.60 -7.82
N VAL A 30 -7.24 8.88 -8.03
CA VAL A 30 -6.53 9.72 -9.00
C VAL A 30 -5.64 10.70 -8.24
N VAL A 31 -4.36 10.75 -8.59
CA VAL A 31 -3.40 11.68 -8.03
C VAL A 31 -2.86 12.60 -9.12
N CYS A 32 -2.53 13.85 -8.77
CA CYS A 32 -1.87 14.79 -9.66
C CYS A 32 -0.43 15.00 -9.19
N ALA A 33 0.53 14.77 -10.08
CA ALA A 33 1.95 15.02 -9.83
C ALA A 33 2.58 15.67 -11.05
N GLN A 34 3.29 16.79 -10.82
CA GLN A 34 3.96 17.56 -11.88
C GLN A 34 3.02 17.93 -13.04
N GLY A 35 1.77 18.30 -12.73
CA GLY A 35 0.76 18.69 -13.72
C GLY A 35 0.15 17.53 -14.52
N THR A 36 0.50 16.28 -14.20
CA THR A 36 -0.05 15.07 -14.84
C THR A 36 -0.90 14.30 -13.85
N PHE A 37 -2.06 13.81 -14.30
CA PHE A 37 -2.94 12.95 -13.53
C PHE A 37 -2.57 11.47 -13.73
N TYR A 38 -2.52 10.72 -12.63
CA TYR A 38 -2.24 9.29 -12.60
C TYR A 38 -3.37 8.58 -11.87
N ARG A 39 -3.72 7.38 -12.35
CA ARG A 39 -4.46 6.43 -11.53
C ARG A 39 -3.48 5.73 -10.60
N ALA A 40 -3.68 5.87 -9.31
CA ALA A 40 -2.92 5.17 -8.28
C ALA A 40 -3.78 4.04 -7.71
N GLU A 41 -3.17 2.87 -7.51
CA GLU A 41 -3.85 1.70 -6.97
C GLU A 41 -3.02 1.10 -5.83
N VAL A 42 -3.70 0.73 -4.75
CA VAL A 42 -3.14 -0.05 -3.65
C VAL A 42 -3.87 -1.38 -3.60
N ARG A 43 -3.12 -2.48 -3.62
CA ARG A 43 -3.65 -3.84 -3.56
C ARG A 43 -3.04 -4.55 -2.37
N LEU A 44 -3.90 -5.03 -1.48
CA LEU A 44 -3.51 -5.88 -0.36
C LEU A 44 -3.45 -7.33 -0.83
N VAL A 45 -2.28 -7.94 -0.71
CA VAL A 45 -2.08 -9.36 -1.00
C VAL A 45 -1.72 -10.03 0.33
N PRO A 46 -2.55 -10.94 0.84
CA PRO A 46 -2.22 -11.67 2.07
C PRO A 46 -0.95 -12.47 1.89
N ILE A 47 -0.01 -12.31 2.82
CA ILE A 47 1.24 -13.07 2.87
C ILE A 47 1.12 -14.06 4.01
N LYS A 48 1.45 -15.34 3.78
CA LYS A 48 1.50 -16.31 4.87
C LYS A 48 2.74 -16.06 5.73
N ALA A 49 2.64 -16.32 7.03
CA ALA A 49 3.74 -16.08 7.96
C ALA A 49 5.05 -16.77 7.56
N ASN A 50 4.99 -17.98 6.99
CA ASN A 50 6.15 -18.72 6.49
C ASN A 50 6.75 -18.18 5.19
N GLU A 51 6.02 -17.31 4.48
CA GLU A 51 6.45 -16.65 3.23
C GLU A 51 7.00 -15.24 3.52
N LEU A 52 6.78 -14.70 4.73
CA LEU A 52 7.16 -13.33 5.11
C LEU A 52 8.62 -12.98 4.79
N ALA A 53 9.55 -13.90 5.05
CA ALA A 53 10.97 -13.69 4.80
C ALA A 53 11.30 -13.40 3.31
N GLN A 54 10.49 -13.91 2.38
CA GLN A 54 10.67 -13.70 0.93
C GLN A 54 10.25 -12.29 0.50
N HIS A 55 9.40 -11.64 1.29
CA HIS A 55 8.91 -10.28 1.03
C HIS A 55 9.70 -9.19 1.76
N LEU A 56 10.59 -9.59 2.68
CA LEU A 56 11.47 -8.70 3.43
C LEU A 56 12.90 -8.65 2.84
N ALA A 57 13.17 -9.36 1.74
CA ALA A 57 14.51 -9.46 1.15
C ALA A 57 14.84 -8.28 0.21
N GLU A 58 15.82 -7.48 0.69
CA GLU A 58 16.68 -6.42 0.07
C GLU A 58 16.08 -5.10 -0.47
#